data_AF-A0AAJ0DAB0-F1
#
_entry.id   AF-A0AAJ0DAB0-F1
#
_cell.length_a   1.000
_cell.length_b   1.000
_cell.length_c   1.000
_cell.angle_alpha   90.00
_cell.angle_beta   90.00
_cell.angle_gamma   90.00
#
_symmetry.space_group_name_H-M   'P 1'
#
loop_
_entity.id
_entity.type
_entity.pdbx_description
1 polymer ?
#
loop_
_entity_poly.entity_id
_entity_poly.type
_entity_poly.pdbx_seq_one_letter_code
_entity_poly.pdbx_strand_id
1 'polypeptide(L)'
;MAQFSHWVVARVENGTPLPTRLYPTDPVRDNHMDAQIFKPPYLFNGEPPEIVGILAEVKYGQSFIVTVNGDQSISRISWIRLPSGTHGLNSSQSVVFRILSPPQSSPIEVTAPKNRNAATPGHYMLFFENTQGRPSVASIIRISPERTPEERTPQSSSANSATAVSEEQPAAMMMAQPRSLPHSKEKVVAERGKHAVKIGLTPVCPYGLGMCWAGAFEGLQHIEDIGGVEPLPDQDNSVAFVYLKEDILPDLDVWREELGCTTGGAYDLRDIELTVSGTVTKSQVDDQVHLILSGTPARPELLLAPFKESSVLERDHKARALKPAADHELSAYASLLATLASGDPGMKMDVTGRLHKHAGNGYELDVRKFDVLDDAADAWYSRLAVIVDETILMK
;
A
#
# COMPACT_ATOMS: atom_id res chain seq x y z
N MET A 1 -31.16 4.26 -6.41
CA MET A 1 -30.85 3.00 -5.71
C MET A 1 -30.51 1.96 -6.76
N ALA A 2 -29.31 1.37 -6.70
CA ALA A 2 -28.97 0.27 -7.58
C ALA A 2 -29.83 -0.95 -7.20
N GLN A 3 -30.79 -1.32 -8.05
CA GLN A 3 -31.53 -2.58 -7.88
C GLN A 3 -30.58 -3.72 -8.23
N PHE A 4 -30.32 -4.63 -7.29
CA PHE A 4 -29.47 -5.79 -7.50
C PHE A 4 -30.22 -6.87 -8.27
N SER A 5 -30.45 -6.68 -9.58
CA SER A 5 -30.72 -7.80 -10.50
C SER A 5 -29.47 -8.69 -10.62
N HIS A 6 -29.58 -9.90 -11.18
CA HIS A 6 -28.41 -10.71 -11.56
C HIS A 6 -27.54 -9.93 -12.57
N TRP A 7 -26.69 -9.04 -12.07
CA TRP A 7 -25.70 -8.34 -12.85
C TRP A 7 -24.44 -9.19 -12.85
N VAL A 8 -23.87 -9.37 -14.04
CA VAL A 8 -22.43 -9.59 -14.16
C VAL A 8 -21.89 -8.24 -14.62
N VAL A 9 -21.05 -7.62 -13.80
CA VAL A 9 -20.18 -6.54 -14.31
C VAL A 9 -19.21 -7.23 -15.25
N ALA A 10 -19.48 -7.12 -16.54
CA ALA A 10 -18.55 -7.55 -17.55
C ALA A 10 -17.56 -6.40 -17.72
N ARG A 11 -16.31 -6.67 -17.31
CA ARG A 11 -15.15 -5.78 -17.34
C ARG A 11 -15.11 -4.73 -16.22
N VAL A 12 -14.34 -5.07 -15.18
CA VAL A 12 -13.40 -4.14 -14.54
C VAL A 12 -12.03 -4.73 -14.87
N GLU A 13 -11.51 -4.39 -16.05
CA GLU A 13 -10.11 -4.70 -16.35
C GLU A 13 -9.24 -3.64 -15.67
N ASN A 14 -9.03 -3.81 -14.37
CA ASN A 14 -7.79 -3.37 -13.74
C ASN A 14 -6.83 -4.57 -13.70
N GLY A 15 -6.64 -5.21 -14.86
CA GLY A 15 -5.54 -6.12 -15.06
C GLY A 15 -4.46 -5.34 -15.76
N THR A 16 -3.41 -4.94 -15.04
CA THR A 16 -2.12 -4.72 -15.69
C THR A 16 -1.78 -6.02 -16.42
N PRO A 17 -1.64 -6.01 -17.76
CA PRO A 17 -1.08 -7.16 -18.44
C PRO A 17 0.33 -7.35 -17.90
N LEU A 18 0.69 -8.55 -17.47
CA LEU A 18 2.09 -8.89 -17.25
C LEU A 18 2.85 -8.53 -18.53
N PRO A 19 3.97 -7.78 -18.46
CA PRO A 19 4.71 -7.41 -19.65
C PRO A 19 5.33 -8.66 -20.26
N THR A 20 4.59 -9.30 -21.16
CA THR A 20 5.22 -10.13 -22.18
C THR A 20 5.90 -9.16 -23.13
N ARG A 21 7.21 -9.36 -23.31
CA ARG A 21 8.21 -8.55 -24.04
C ARG A 21 7.88 -8.23 -25.52
N LEU A 22 6.63 -8.36 -25.96
CA LEU A 22 6.24 -8.30 -27.36
C LEU A 22 5.22 -7.20 -27.71
N TYR A 23 4.63 -6.50 -26.74
CA TYR A 23 3.77 -5.34 -27.03
C TYR A 23 3.95 -4.25 -25.98
N PRO A 24 4.38 -3.03 -26.36
CA PRO A 24 4.30 -1.89 -25.45
C PRO A 24 2.83 -1.61 -25.16
N THR A 25 2.42 -1.78 -23.90
CA THR A 25 1.12 -1.33 -23.41
C THR A 25 1.12 0.18 -23.40
N ASP A 26 0.15 0.80 -24.08
CA ASP A 26 -0.02 2.25 -24.04
C ASP A 26 -0.92 2.56 -22.82
N PRO A 27 -0.38 3.13 -21.73
CA PRO A 27 -1.14 3.34 -20.50
C PRO A 27 -2.30 4.34 -20.70
N VAL A 28 -2.31 5.12 -21.78
CA VAL A 28 -3.44 6.00 -22.11
C VAL A 28 -4.52 5.24 -22.87
N ARG A 29 -4.14 4.27 -23.71
CA ARG A 29 -5.08 3.51 -24.55
C ARG A 29 -5.68 2.30 -23.87
N ASP A 30 -4.92 1.62 -23.02
CA ASP A 30 -5.29 0.31 -22.46
C ASP A 30 -5.93 0.42 -21.06
N ASN A 31 -6.01 1.63 -20.50
CA ASN A 31 -6.73 1.92 -19.25
C ASN A 31 -8.22 2.18 -19.53
N HIS A 32 -9.09 1.41 -18.87
CA HIS A 32 -10.55 1.53 -18.96
C HIS A 32 -11.14 2.04 -17.64
N MET A 33 -11.50 3.32 -17.58
CA MET A 33 -12.20 3.93 -16.42
C MET A 33 -13.73 3.80 -16.50
N ASP A 34 -14.21 2.87 -17.30
CA ASP A 34 -15.62 2.58 -17.52
C ASP A 34 -15.96 1.14 -17.11
N ALA A 35 -17.26 0.85 -17.04
CA ALA A 35 -17.76 -0.48 -16.77
C ALA A 35 -19.00 -0.74 -17.63
N GLN A 36 -19.18 -1.98 -18.05
CA GLN A 36 -20.35 -2.40 -18.80
C GLN A 36 -21.25 -3.32 -17.99
N ILE A 37 -22.54 -3.12 -18.18
CA ILE A 37 -23.58 -3.88 -17.51
C ILE A 37 -24.13 -4.91 -18.49
N PHE A 38 -23.82 -6.19 -18.26
CA PHE A 38 -24.42 -7.27 -19.02
C PHE A 38 -25.81 -7.61 -18.48
N LYS A 39 -26.83 -7.62 -19.35
CA LYS A 39 -28.19 -8.08 -19.05
C LYS A 39 -28.40 -9.46 -19.67
N PRO A 40 -28.39 -10.54 -18.87
CA PRO A 40 -28.56 -11.88 -19.38
C PRO A 40 -29.93 -12.10 -20.04
N PRO A 41 -30.06 -13.04 -21.00
CA PRO A 41 -31.31 -13.26 -21.74
C PRO A 41 -32.54 -13.53 -20.86
N TYR A 42 -32.36 -14.19 -19.70
CA TYR A 42 -33.46 -14.49 -18.79
C TYR A 42 -34.10 -13.25 -18.15
N LEU A 43 -33.44 -12.08 -18.18
CA LEU A 43 -34.02 -10.80 -17.74
C LEU A 43 -35.01 -10.19 -18.74
N PHE A 44 -35.32 -10.92 -19.81
CA PHE A 44 -36.33 -10.52 -20.80
C PHE A 44 -37.52 -11.51 -20.83
N ASN A 45 -37.52 -12.54 -19.97
CA ASN A 45 -38.58 -13.54 -19.88
C ASN A 45 -39.71 -13.08 -18.95
N GLY A 46 -40.66 -12.30 -19.45
CA GLY A 46 -41.84 -11.88 -18.67
C GLY A 46 -41.50 -11.02 -17.44
N GLU A 47 -42.46 -10.81 -16.54
CA GLU A 47 -42.28 -9.97 -15.35
C GLU A 47 -41.51 -10.69 -14.22
N PRO A 48 -40.61 -9.99 -13.49
CA PRO A 48 -39.89 -10.58 -12.37
C PRO A 48 -40.80 -10.79 -11.15
N PRO A 49 -40.56 -11.82 -10.33
CA PRO A 49 -41.16 -11.94 -9.00
C PRO A 49 -40.85 -10.73 -8.12
N GLU A 50 -41.89 -10.16 -7.53
CA GLU A 50 -41.79 -9.10 -6.54
C GLU A 50 -41.87 -9.70 -5.13
N ILE A 51 -40.78 -9.55 -4.37
CA ILE A 51 -40.65 -10.09 -3.01
C ILE A 51 -40.97 -9.01 -1.99
N VAL A 52 -41.88 -9.32 -1.06
CA VAL A 52 -42.31 -8.42 0.00
C VAL A 52 -41.86 -8.96 1.35
N GLY A 53 -41.08 -8.16 2.07
CA GLY A 53 -40.69 -8.43 3.45
C GLY A 53 -39.81 -9.67 3.60
N ILE A 54 -38.50 -9.48 3.73
CA ILE A 54 -37.56 -10.56 4.02
C ILE A 54 -36.79 -10.28 5.31
N LEU A 55 -36.39 -11.33 6.01
CA LEU A 55 -35.51 -11.19 7.16
C LEU A 55 -34.13 -10.68 6.70
N ALA A 56 -33.57 -9.73 7.45
CA ALA A 56 -32.20 -9.25 7.22
C ALA A 56 -31.15 -10.28 7.67
N GLU A 57 -31.51 -11.21 8.56
CA GLU A 57 -30.62 -12.20 9.13
C GLU A 57 -31.33 -13.51 9.46
N VAL A 58 -30.64 -14.63 9.25
CA VAL A 58 -31.08 -15.99 9.57
C VAL A 58 -29.95 -16.81 10.19
N LYS A 59 -30.32 -17.76 11.05
CA LYS A 59 -29.43 -18.83 11.51
C LYS A 59 -29.46 -20.01 10.52
N TYR A 60 -28.45 -20.87 10.59
CA TYR A 60 -28.46 -22.11 9.82
C TYR A 60 -29.70 -22.96 10.13
N GLY A 61 -30.31 -23.51 9.07
CA GLY A 61 -31.52 -24.33 9.14
C GLY A 61 -32.79 -23.59 9.56
N GLN A 62 -32.75 -22.28 9.80
CA GLN A 62 -33.93 -21.50 10.15
C GLN A 62 -34.90 -21.44 8.95
N SER A 63 -36.16 -21.79 9.19
CA SER A 63 -37.26 -21.54 8.26
C SER A 63 -37.86 -20.15 8.48
N PHE A 64 -38.29 -19.51 7.40
CA PHE A 64 -39.02 -18.25 7.41
C PHE A 64 -39.98 -18.18 6.22
N ILE A 65 -41.05 -17.40 6.36
CA ILE A 65 -42.05 -17.22 5.30
C ILE A 65 -41.69 -16.00 4.46
N VAL A 66 -41.83 -16.13 3.14
CA VAL A 66 -41.65 -15.04 2.17
C VAL A 66 -42.93 -14.88 1.36
N THR A 67 -43.37 -13.63 1.23
CA THR A 67 -44.50 -13.27 0.39
C THR A 67 -44.00 -12.84 -0.98
N VAL A 68 -44.56 -13.45 -2.02
CA VAL A 68 -44.40 -13.02 -3.42
C VAL A 68 -45.70 -12.33 -3.83
N ASN A 69 -45.61 -11.11 -4.37
CA ASN A 69 -46.77 -10.40 -4.91
C ASN A 69 -47.18 -10.99 -6.28
N GLY A 70 -48.49 -10.97 -6.54
CA GLY A 70 -49.08 -11.48 -7.78
C GLY A 70 -49.18 -13.01 -7.84
N ASP A 71 -49.66 -13.52 -8.98
CA ASP A 71 -49.98 -14.93 -9.19
C ASP A 71 -48.82 -15.73 -9.83
N GLN A 72 -47.59 -15.49 -9.36
CA GLN A 72 -46.41 -16.18 -9.89
C GLN A 72 -46.03 -17.39 -9.03
N SER A 73 -45.78 -18.53 -9.69
CA SER A 73 -45.19 -19.70 -9.04
C SER A 73 -43.67 -19.70 -9.16
N ILE A 74 -43.00 -19.98 -8.04
CA ILE A 74 -41.55 -20.06 -7.94
C ILE A 74 -41.08 -21.51 -8.10
N SER A 75 -40.09 -21.70 -8.97
CA SER A 75 -39.49 -23.00 -9.27
C SER A 75 -38.12 -23.20 -8.62
N ARG A 76 -37.41 -22.11 -8.32
CA ARG A 76 -36.07 -22.15 -7.73
C ARG A 76 -35.81 -20.97 -6.80
N ILE A 77 -35.11 -21.24 -5.71
CA ILE A 77 -34.56 -20.25 -4.80
C ILE A 77 -33.03 -20.35 -4.82
N SER A 78 -32.36 -19.22 -5.00
CA SER A 78 -30.91 -19.15 -5.17
C SER A 78 -30.28 -18.22 -4.14
N TRP A 79 -29.32 -18.73 -3.36
CA TRP A 79 -28.49 -17.96 -2.44
C TRP A 79 -27.13 -17.74 -3.07
N ILE A 80 -26.77 -16.50 -3.38
CA ILE A 80 -25.49 -16.14 -3.98
C ILE A 80 -24.72 -15.27 -3.00
N ARG A 81 -23.57 -15.75 -2.52
CA ARG A 81 -22.71 -14.95 -1.63
C ARG A 81 -22.23 -13.70 -2.36
N LEU A 82 -22.18 -12.57 -1.66
CA LEU A 82 -21.72 -11.32 -2.26
C LEU A 82 -20.29 -11.49 -2.84
N PRO A 83 -20.08 -11.16 -4.12
CA PRO A 83 -18.79 -11.32 -4.78
C PRO A 83 -17.81 -10.19 -4.44
N SER A 84 -16.52 -10.49 -4.56
CA SER A 84 -15.40 -9.56 -4.44
C SER A 84 -14.31 -10.07 -5.38
N GLY A 85 -14.16 -9.43 -6.53
CA GLY A 85 -13.25 -9.84 -7.60
C GLY A 85 -12.03 -8.93 -7.72
N THR A 86 -10.84 -9.50 -7.82
CA THR A 86 -9.62 -8.78 -8.20
C THR A 86 -8.63 -9.74 -8.86
N HIS A 87 -7.83 -9.28 -9.84
CA HIS A 87 -6.81 -10.11 -10.51
C HIS A 87 -7.36 -11.43 -11.08
N GLY A 88 -8.59 -11.42 -11.61
CA GLY A 88 -9.27 -12.63 -12.11
C GLY A 88 -9.72 -13.61 -11.02
N LEU A 89 -9.59 -13.26 -9.74
CA LEU A 89 -9.94 -14.10 -8.59
C LEU A 89 -11.17 -13.57 -7.87
N ASN A 90 -12.12 -14.46 -7.57
CA ASN A 90 -13.25 -14.20 -6.69
C ASN A 90 -13.41 -15.36 -5.71
N SER A 91 -12.77 -15.25 -4.55
CA SER A 91 -12.81 -16.28 -3.49
C SER A 91 -14.08 -16.24 -2.64
N SER A 92 -14.90 -15.21 -2.82
CA SER A 92 -16.09 -14.97 -2.01
C SER A 92 -17.37 -15.50 -2.62
N GLN A 93 -17.49 -15.58 -3.95
CA GLN A 93 -18.75 -16.00 -4.58
C GLN A 93 -18.96 -17.51 -4.41
N SER A 94 -20.10 -17.86 -3.83
CA SER A 94 -20.62 -19.23 -3.80
C SER A 94 -22.11 -19.20 -4.06
N VAL A 95 -22.65 -20.29 -4.62
CA VAL A 95 -24.07 -20.39 -4.97
C VAL A 95 -24.67 -21.65 -4.35
N VAL A 96 -25.82 -21.50 -3.72
CA VAL A 96 -26.62 -22.59 -3.17
C VAL A 96 -28.03 -22.51 -3.75
N PHE A 97 -28.49 -23.60 -4.34
CA PHE A 97 -29.81 -23.69 -4.97
C PHE A 97 -30.76 -24.55 -4.15
N ARG A 98 -32.03 -24.18 -4.15
CA ARG A 98 -33.14 -25.04 -3.74
C ARG A 98 -34.16 -25.08 -4.87
N ILE A 99 -34.35 -26.26 -5.46
CA ILE A 99 -35.39 -26.51 -6.46
C ILE A 99 -36.71 -26.80 -5.74
N LEU A 100 -37.80 -26.18 -6.19
CA LEU A 100 -39.15 -26.42 -5.70
C LEU A 100 -39.88 -27.28 -6.73
N SER A 101 -40.17 -28.52 -6.36
CA SER A 101 -40.92 -29.47 -7.19
C SER A 101 -42.01 -30.14 -6.34
N PRO A 102 -43.30 -29.83 -6.56
CA PRO A 102 -43.81 -28.88 -7.56
C PRO A 102 -43.43 -27.41 -7.25
N PRO A 103 -43.46 -26.50 -8.25
CA PRO A 103 -43.34 -25.07 -8.02
C PRO A 103 -44.35 -24.58 -6.99
N GLN A 104 -43.98 -23.59 -6.18
CA GLN A 104 -44.79 -23.10 -5.07
C GLN A 104 -45.30 -21.68 -5.35
N SER A 105 -46.53 -21.39 -4.94
CA SER A 105 -47.09 -20.04 -4.94
C SER A 105 -47.02 -19.42 -3.54
N SER A 106 -47.15 -18.09 -3.47
CA SER A 106 -47.14 -17.33 -2.20
C SER A 106 -48.24 -17.82 -1.23
N PRO A 107 -47.96 -17.94 0.08
CA PRO A 107 -46.68 -17.71 0.75
C PRO A 107 -45.71 -18.90 0.63
N ILE A 108 -44.41 -18.62 0.56
CA ILE A 108 -43.36 -19.63 0.38
C ILE A 108 -42.57 -19.80 1.68
N GLU A 109 -42.45 -21.03 2.18
CA GLU A 109 -41.54 -21.35 3.28
C GLU A 109 -40.12 -21.58 2.74
N VAL A 110 -39.20 -20.73 3.20
CA VAL A 110 -37.78 -20.78 2.84
C VAL A 110 -36.99 -21.27 4.05
N THR A 111 -36.17 -22.29 3.84
CA THR A 111 -35.23 -22.79 4.86
C THR A 111 -33.83 -22.35 4.49
N ALA A 112 -33.15 -21.66 5.41
CA ALA A 112 -31.75 -21.29 5.27
C ALA A 112 -30.86 -22.53 5.13
N PRO A 113 -29.66 -22.41 4.51
CA PRO A 113 -28.70 -23.50 4.42
C PRO A 113 -28.46 -24.19 5.77
N LYS A 114 -28.19 -25.50 5.76
CA LYS A 114 -28.17 -26.31 6.99
C LYS A 114 -26.96 -26.07 7.89
N ASN A 115 -25.81 -25.68 7.32
CA ASN A 115 -24.56 -25.50 8.06
C ASN A 115 -23.53 -24.73 7.22
N ARG A 116 -22.40 -24.40 7.87
CA ARG A 116 -21.28 -23.65 7.27
C ARG A 116 -20.62 -24.31 6.06
N ASN A 117 -20.75 -25.64 5.91
CA ASN A 117 -20.18 -26.37 4.78
C ASN A 117 -21.05 -26.20 3.53
N ALA A 118 -22.37 -26.04 3.70
CA ALA A 118 -23.30 -25.75 2.62
C ALA A 118 -23.22 -24.28 2.18
N ALA A 119 -23.15 -23.34 3.13
CA ALA A 119 -22.98 -21.93 2.87
C ALA A 119 -22.15 -21.31 4.01
N THR A 120 -21.10 -20.55 3.69
CA THR A 120 -20.27 -19.90 4.71
C THR A 120 -21.03 -18.74 5.41
N PRO A 121 -20.69 -18.37 6.65
CA PRO A 121 -21.34 -17.24 7.33
C PRO A 121 -21.08 -15.91 6.59
N GLY A 122 -22.10 -15.06 6.42
CA GLY A 122 -21.95 -13.78 5.71
C GLY A 122 -23.20 -13.33 4.96
N HIS A 123 -23.05 -12.35 4.08
CA HIS A 123 -24.14 -11.75 3.31
C HIS A 123 -24.35 -12.44 1.96
N TYR A 124 -25.61 -12.69 1.64
CA TYR A 124 -26.07 -13.36 0.44
C TYR A 124 -27.14 -12.51 -0.27
N MET A 125 -27.09 -12.52 -1.60
CA MET A 125 -28.20 -12.19 -2.47
C MET A 125 -29.12 -13.39 -2.55
N LEU A 126 -30.39 -13.21 -2.18
CA LEU A 126 -31.43 -14.22 -2.29
C LEU A 126 -32.37 -13.89 -3.45
N PHE A 127 -32.47 -14.82 -4.40
CA PHE A 127 -33.29 -14.71 -5.60
C PHE A 127 -34.40 -15.76 -5.59
N PHE A 128 -35.57 -15.37 -6.09
CA PHE A 128 -36.69 -16.26 -6.37
C PHE A 128 -36.93 -16.27 -7.87
N GLU A 129 -36.97 -17.46 -8.45
CA GLU A 129 -37.09 -17.63 -9.89
C GLU A 129 -38.42 -18.27 -10.25
N ASN A 130 -39.17 -17.62 -11.14
CA ASN A 130 -40.44 -18.15 -11.60
C ASN A 130 -40.25 -19.35 -12.54
N THR A 131 -41.35 -19.96 -12.99
CA THR A 131 -41.33 -21.09 -13.93
C THR A 131 -40.80 -20.76 -15.33
N GLN A 132 -40.65 -19.47 -15.67
CA GLN A 132 -40.06 -18.98 -16.92
C GLN A 132 -38.55 -18.69 -16.80
N GLY A 133 -37.95 -18.97 -15.63
CA GLY A 133 -36.54 -18.72 -15.34
C GLY A 133 -36.20 -17.25 -15.08
N ARG A 134 -37.20 -16.39 -14.86
CA ARG A 134 -37.00 -14.98 -14.53
C ARG A 134 -36.76 -14.82 -13.02
N PRO A 135 -35.60 -14.29 -12.60
CA PRO A 135 -35.33 -14.01 -11.19
C PRO A 135 -35.99 -12.72 -10.72
N SER A 136 -36.26 -12.65 -9.42
CA SER A 136 -36.60 -11.43 -8.70
C SER A 136 -35.42 -10.44 -8.66
N VAL A 137 -35.66 -9.22 -8.16
CA VAL A 137 -34.55 -8.42 -7.59
C VAL A 137 -34.04 -9.14 -6.34
N ALA A 138 -32.72 -9.11 -6.11
CA ALA A 138 -32.12 -9.74 -4.95
C ALA A 138 -32.58 -9.08 -3.65
N SER A 139 -32.83 -9.91 -2.65
CA SER A 139 -32.87 -9.48 -1.25
C SER A 139 -31.55 -9.78 -0.56
N ILE A 140 -30.98 -8.82 0.18
CA ILE A 140 -29.76 -9.04 0.95
C ILE A 140 -30.10 -9.64 2.31
N ILE A 141 -29.55 -10.80 2.60
CA ILE A 141 -29.76 -11.54 3.85
C ILE A 141 -28.43 -12.05 4.41
N ARG A 142 -28.26 -11.97 5.73
CA ARG A 142 -27.07 -12.44 6.43
C ARG A 142 -27.30 -13.81 7.06
N ILE A 143 -26.40 -14.76 6.82
CA ILE A 143 -26.32 -16.00 7.58
C ILE A 143 -25.38 -15.78 8.77
N SER A 144 -25.90 -15.93 9.99
CA SER A 144 -25.12 -15.75 11.22
C SER A 144 -24.05 -16.84 11.35
N PRO A 145 -22.89 -16.55 11.94
CA PRO A 145 -21.97 -17.60 12.38
C PRO A 145 -22.64 -18.42 13.50
N GLU A 146 -22.42 -19.74 13.50
CA GLU A 146 -22.75 -20.57 14.67
C GLU A 146 -21.87 -20.08 15.83
N ARG A 147 -22.46 -19.47 16.86
CA ARG A 147 -21.77 -19.38 18.15
C ARG A 147 -21.94 -20.73 18.81
N THR A 148 -20.95 -21.60 18.75
CA THR A 148 -20.82 -22.66 19.75
C THR A 148 -20.41 -22.01 21.07
N PRO A 149 -21.16 -22.19 22.18
CA PRO A 149 -20.68 -21.86 23.51
C PRO A 149 -19.61 -22.88 23.92
N GLU A 150 -18.42 -22.79 23.32
CA GLU A 150 -17.18 -23.32 23.88
C GLU A 150 -16.16 -22.18 23.87
N GLU A 151 -16.45 -21.19 24.71
CA GLU A 151 -15.40 -20.36 25.27
C GLU A 151 -14.52 -21.31 26.10
N ARG A 152 -13.33 -21.63 25.58
CA ARG A 152 -12.31 -22.34 26.37
C ARG A 152 -12.04 -21.51 27.62
N THR A 153 -12.63 -21.94 28.73
CA THR A 153 -12.07 -21.70 30.06
C THR A 153 -10.60 -22.09 30.03
N PRO A 154 -9.65 -21.19 30.31
CA PRO A 154 -8.27 -21.59 30.56
C PRO A 154 -8.25 -22.40 31.86
N GLN A 155 -8.03 -23.72 31.76
CA GLN A 155 -7.71 -24.53 32.92
C GLN A 155 -6.36 -24.06 33.48
N SER A 156 -6.39 -23.51 34.68
CA SER A 156 -5.19 -23.18 35.44
C SER A 156 -4.48 -24.47 35.87
N SER A 157 -3.25 -24.68 35.41
CA SER A 157 -2.27 -25.44 36.19
C SER A 157 -1.51 -24.44 37.07
N SER A 158 -1.59 -24.71 38.38
CA SER A 158 -1.06 -23.90 39.48
C SER A 158 0.47 -23.83 39.49
N ALA A 159 1.01 -22.62 39.67
CA ALA A 159 2.13 -22.38 40.57
C ALA A 159 2.10 -20.92 41.09
N ASN A 160 1.90 -20.78 42.40
CA ASN A 160 1.88 -19.54 43.17
C ASN A 160 3.25 -18.84 43.20
N SER A 161 3.29 -17.50 43.13
CA SER A 161 3.53 -16.64 44.31
C SER A 161 3.78 -15.17 43.90
N ALA A 162 2.99 -14.29 44.54
CA ALA A 162 3.10 -12.84 44.82
C ALA A 162 4.21 -12.01 44.13
N THR A 163 3.92 -10.79 43.64
CA THR A 163 3.52 -9.63 44.45
C THR A 163 2.85 -8.54 43.58
N ALA A 164 1.85 -7.86 44.16
CA ALA A 164 1.04 -6.74 43.64
C ALA A 164 1.87 -5.46 43.32
N VAL A 165 1.41 -4.39 42.64
CA VAL A 165 0.17 -3.59 42.77
C VAL A 165 -0.06 -2.66 41.54
N SER A 166 -1.35 -2.34 41.28
CA SER A 166 -2.01 -1.14 40.66
C SER A 166 -1.77 -0.74 39.20
N GLU A 167 -2.80 -0.90 38.36
CA GLU A 167 -3.64 0.14 37.66
C GLU A 167 -2.94 0.73 36.41
N GLU A 168 -3.46 0.64 35.17
CA GLU A 168 -4.77 1.10 34.66
C GLU A 168 -5.23 0.34 33.38
N GLN A 169 -6.55 0.34 33.12
CA GLN A 169 -7.32 0.19 31.87
C GLN A 169 -6.85 -0.74 30.71
N PRO A 170 -7.70 -1.65 30.19
CA PRO A 170 -7.31 -2.52 29.09
C PRO A 170 -7.16 -1.75 27.78
N ALA A 171 -5.95 -1.84 27.23
CA ALA A 171 -5.58 -1.44 25.90
C ALA A 171 -6.52 -2.07 24.85
N ALA A 172 -6.92 -1.24 23.88
CA ALA A 172 -7.39 -1.70 22.59
C ALA A 172 -6.48 -2.82 22.08
N MET A 173 -7.09 -3.89 21.59
CA MET A 173 -6.45 -5.03 20.97
C MET A 173 -5.54 -4.52 19.85
N MET A 174 -4.27 -4.36 20.22
CA MET A 174 -3.17 -3.93 19.38
C MET A 174 -3.10 -4.93 18.22
N MET A 175 -3.49 -4.48 17.02
CA MET A 175 -2.91 -5.04 15.81
C MET A 175 -1.43 -5.08 16.09
N ALA A 176 -0.84 -6.27 16.17
CA ALA A 176 0.59 -6.40 16.29
C ALA A 176 1.18 -5.55 15.18
N GLN A 177 1.77 -4.41 15.55
CA GLN A 177 2.66 -3.68 14.67
C GLN A 177 3.62 -4.75 14.14
N PRO A 178 3.82 -4.87 12.83
CA PRO A 178 4.83 -5.80 12.34
C PRO A 178 6.11 -5.41 13.06
N ARG A 179 6.64 -6.34 13.88
CA ARG A 179 8.02 -6.25 14.37
C ARG A 179 8.82 -5.93 13.12
N SER A 180 9.42 -4.74 13.08
CA SER A 180 10.41 -4.40 12.08
C SER A 180 11.37 -5.57 12.03
N LEU A 181 11.35 -6.37 10.96
CA LEU A 181 12.32 -7.43 10.77
C LEU A 181 13.66 -6.73 10.63
N PRO A 182 14.56 -6.77 11.64
CA PRO A 182 15.83 -6.05 11.56
C PRO A 182 16.69 -6.60 10.41
N HIS A 183 16.50 -7.89 10.12
CA HIS A 183 17.23 -8.65 9.11
C HIS A 183 16.98 -8.25 7.65
N SER A 184 15.87 -7.59 7.30
CA SER A 184 15.65 -7.18 5.90
C SER A 184 16.34 -5.85 5.59
N LYS A 185 16.33 -4.90 6.53
CA LYS A 185 17.05 -3.62 6.38
C LYS A 185 18.56 -3.84 6.37
N GLU A 186 19.08 -4.62 7.33
CA GLU A 186 20.52 -4.91 7.42
C GLU A 186 21.06 -5.60 6.16
N LYS A 187 20.30 -6.54 5.58
CA LYS A 187 20.73 -7.26 4.38
C LYS A 187 20.69 -6.38 3.12
N VAL A 188 19.69 -5.51 2.99
CA VAL A 188 19.60 -4.56 1.87
C VAL A 188 20.70 -3.48 1.98
N VAL A 189 20.96 -2.96 3.19
CA VAL A 189 22.02 -1.98 3.47
C VAL A 189 23.42 -2.59 3.28
N ALA A 190 23.65 -3.81 3.78
CA ALA A 190 24.94 -4.49 3.65
C ALA A 190 25.29 -4.87 2.20
N GLU A 191 24.29 -5.01 1.33
CA GLU A 191 24.49 -5.41 -0.08
C GLU A 191 24.47 -4.23 -1.07
N ARG A 192 23.87 -3.05 -0.75
CA ARG A 192 23.51 -2.04 -1.78
C ARG A 192 23.79 -0.55 -1.48
N GLY A 193 24.59 -0.22 -0.47
CA GLY A 193 25.09 1.16 -0.23
C GLY A 193 24.77 1.73 1.16
N LYS A 194 25.47 2.82 1.55
CA LYS A 194 25.45 3.35 2.93
C LYS A 194 24.16 4.07 3.34
N HIS A 195 23.43 4.70 2.40
CA HIS A 195 22.26 5.53 2.71
C HIS A 195 21.08 5.26 1.79
N ALA A 196 19.89 5.10 2.36
CA ALA A 196 18.66 4.98 1.60
C ALA A 196 18.23 6.34 1.02
N VAL A 197 17.80 6.34 -0.23
CA VAL A 197 17.09 7.45 -0.87
C VAL A 197 15.62 7.37 -0.45
N LYS A 198 15.12 8.45 0.14
CA LYS A 198 13.71 8.59 0.50
C LYS A 198 12.94 9.13 -0.69
N ILE A 199 11.84 8.49 -1.05
CA ILE A 199 10.97 8.85 -2.17
C ILE A 199 9.59 9.22 -1.63
N GLY A 200 9.06 10.38 -2.01
CA GLY A 200 7.66 10.72 -1.78
C GLY A 200 6.75 10.05 -2.80
N LEU A 201 5.81 9.20 -2.36
CA LEU A 201 4.86 8.51 -3.24
C LEU A 201 3.42 8.81 -2.82
N THR A 202 2.59 9.21 -3.78
CA THR A 202 1.14 9.38 -3.57
C THR A 202 0.38 8.40 -4.44
N PRO A 203 -0.27 7.38 -3.87
CA PRO A 203 -1.13 6.50 -4.67
C PRO A 203 -2.40 7.22 -5.09
N VAL A 204 -2.90 6.91 -6.30
CA VAL A 204 -4.24 7.32 -6.76
C VAL A 204 -5.33 6.63 -5.92
N CYS A 205 -4.99 5.47 -5.37
CA CYS A 205 -5.86 4.68 -4.50
C CYS A 205 -6.18 5.42 -3.18
N PRO A 206 -7.47 5.45 -2.75
CA PRO A 206 -7.90 6.23 -1.58
C PRO A 206 -7.45 5.64 -0.24
N TYR A 207 -6.86 4.44 -0.25
CA TYR A 207 -6.48 3.69 0.95
C TYR A 207 -5.04 3.98 1.43
N GLY A 208 -4.33 4.89 0.76
CA GLY A 208 -2.98 5.31 1.14
C GLY A 208 -1.89 4.33 0.75
N LEU A 209 -0.64 4.73 1.01
CA LEU A 209 0.54 4.01 0.51
C LEU A 209 0.66 2.61 1.10
N GLY A 210 0.19 2.37 2.32
CA GLY A 210 0.26 1.05 2.96
C GLY A 210 -0.54 -0.03 2.23
N MET A 211 -1.83 0.20 2.00
CA MET A 211 -2.71 -0.77 1.31
C MET A 211 -2.37 -0.91 -0.18
N CYS A 212 -1.83 0.16 -0.76
CA CYS A 212 -1.41 0.20 -2.15
C CYS A 212 0.12 0.05 -2.27
N TRP A 213 0.78 -0.59 -1.30
CA TRP A 213 2.24 -0.73 -1.30
C TRP A 213 2.73 -1.75 -2.31
N ALA A 214 2.03 -2.87 -2.49
CA ALA A 214 2.53 -3.98 -3.31
C ALA A 214 2.87 -3.55 -4.75
N GLY A 215 2.00 -2.74 -5.39
CA GLY A 215 2.27 -2.22 -6.72
C GLY A 215 3.37 -1.15 -6.76
N ALA A 216 3.48 -0.32 -5.72
CA ALA A 216 4.59 0.64 -5.61
C ALA A 216 5.94 -0.08 -5.41
N PHE A 217 5.99 -1.09 -4.54
CA PHE A 217 7.16 -1.91 -4.29
C PHE A 217 7.65 -2.59 -5.56
N GLU A 218 6.74 -3.24 -6.30
CA GLU A 218 7.06 -3.85 -7.58
C GLU A 218 7.50 -2.81 -8.61
N GLY A 219 6.79 -1.69 -8.74
CA GLY A 219 7.14 -0.61 -9.66
C GLY A 219 8.53 -0.03 -9.43
N LEU A 220 8.88 0.25 -8.17
CA LEU A 220 10.19 0.77 -7.79
C LEU A 220 11.34 -0.21 -8.10
N GLN A 221 11.09 -1.52 -8.05
CA GLN A 221 12.11 -2.53 -8.40
C GLN A 221 12.46 -2.54 -9.90
N HIS A 222 11.62 -1.93 -10.74
CA HIS A 222 11.83 -1.88 -12.19
C HIS A 222 12.48 -0.58 -12.66
N ILE A 223 12.70 0.40 -11.78
CA ILE A 223 13.44 1.63 -12.11
C ILE A 223 14.91 1.27 -12.32
N GLU A 224 15.52 1.74 -13.41
CA GLU A 224 16.85 1.29 -13.84
C GLU A 224 17.93 1.58 -12.79
N ASP A 225 17.87 2.74 -12.16
CA ASP A 225 18.87 3.18 -11.17
C ASP A 225 18.72 2.49 -9.81
N ILE A 226 17.57 1.86 -9.54
CA ILE A 226 17.24 1.32 -8.23
C ILE A 226 17.82 -0.09 -8.09
N GLY A 227 18.75 -0.22 -7.16
CA GLY A 227 19.28 -1.50 -6.72
C GLY A 227 18.35 -2.19 -5.74
N GLY A 228 17.82 -1.49 -4.73
CA GLY A 228 17.01 -2.13 -3.69
C GLY A 228 15.84 -1.28 -3.25
N VAL A 229 14.79 -1.92 -2.75
CA VAL A 229 13.61 -1.24 -2.19
C VAL A 229 13.38 -1.81 -0.81
N GLU A 230 13.19 -0.95 0.20
CA GLU A 230 12.81 -1.42 1.52
C GLU A 230 11.46 -2.15 1.46
N PRO A 231 11.29 -3.32 2.13
CA PRO A 231 10.06 -4.09 2.01
C PRO A 231 8.80 -3.41 2.55
N LEU A 232 8.97 -2.41 3.42
CA LEU A 232 7.88 -1.69 4.06
C LEU A 232 8.05 -0.19 3.84
N PRO A 233 6.98 0.53 3.44
CA PRO A 233 7.02 1.98 3.33
C PRO A 233 6.76 2.62 4.70
N ASP A 234 7.02 3.91 4.80
CA ASP A 234 6.41 4.73 5.83
C ASP A 234 5.06 5.23 5.30
N GLN A 235 4.03 4.43 5.58
CA GLN A 235 2.67 4.68 5.13
C GLN A 235 2.04 5.93 5.75
N ASP A 236 2.45 6.33 6.95
CA ASP A 236 1.89 7.49 7.65
C ASP A 236 2.40 8.80 7.03
N ASN A 237 3.64 8.78 6.53
CA ASN A 237 4.29 9.90 5.86
C ASN A 237 4.20 9.84 4.32
N SER A 238 3.63 8.77 3.77
CA SER A 238 3.56 8.52 2.32
C SER A 238 4.94 8.61 1.64
N VAL A 239 5.93 7.93 2.24
CA VAL A 239 7.30 7.83 1.71
C VAL A 239 7.78 6.37 1.64
N ALA A 240 8.66 6.10 0.69
CA ALA A 240 9.35 4.84 0.49
C ALA A 240 10.87 5.05 0.56
N PHE A 241 11.62 3.96 0.73
CA PHE A 241 13.07 3.99 0.84
C PHE A 241 13.69 3.03 -0.17
N VAL A 242 14.64 3.52 -0.94
CA VAL A 242 15.32 2.76 -2.00
C VAL A 242 16.83 2.93 -1.92
N TYR A 243 17.56 2.05 -2.57
CA TYR A 243 19.02 2.03 -2.63
C TYR A 243 19.44 2.05 -4.09
N LEU A 244 20.30 2.98 -4.46
CA LEU A 244 20.77 3.12 -5.84
C LEU A 244 21.81 2.04 -6.17
N LYS A 245 21.93 1.67 -7.44
CA LYS A 245 22.99 0.77 -7.93
C LYS A 245 24.36 1.45 -7.91
N GLU A 246 24.38 2.75 -8.17
CA GLU A 246 25.59 3.56 -8.35
C GLU A 246 25.47 4.88 -7.56
N ASP A 247 26.61 5.54 -7.29
CA ASP A 247 26.66 6.88 -6.68
C ASP A 247 26.40 7.96 -7.74
N ILE A 248 25.15 7.99 -8.21
CA ILE A 248 24.65 8.94 -9.22
C ILE A 248 23.60 9.87 -8.61
N LEU A 249 23.31 10.98 -9.30
CA LEU A 249 22.12 11.79 -9.00
C LEU A 249 20.97 11.34 -9.91
N PRO A 250 19.89 10.78 -9.35
CA PRO A 250 18.76 10.31 -10.14
C PRO A 250 18.13 11.41 -11.01
N ASP A 251 17.67 11.02 -12.19
CA ASP A 251 16.76 11.84 -12.98
C ASP A 251 15.31 11.52 -12.61
N LEU A 252 14.74 12.42 -11.81
CA LEU A 252 13.38 12.29 -11.28
C LEU A 252 12.31 12.23 -12.38
N ASP A 253 12.53 12.84 -13.54
CA ASP A 253 11.58 12.78 -14.66
C ASP A 253 11.59 11.39 -15.31
N VAL A 254 12.77 10.80 -15.47
CA VAL A 254 12.94 9.42 -15.94
C VAL A 254 12.29 8.44 -14.95
N TRP A 255 12.55 8.59 -13.65
CA TRP A 255 11.94 7.75 -12.63
C TRP A 255 10.41 7.81 -12.62
N ARG A 256 9.84 9.00 -12.82
CA ARG A 256 8.37 9.17 -12.95
C ARG A 256 7.84 8.45 -14.18
N GLU A 257 8.54 8.53 -15.32
CA GLU A 257 8.17 7.84 -16.55
C GLU A 257 8.23 6.31 -16.39
N GLU A 258 9.33 5.79 -15.85
CA GLU A 258 9.52 4.34 -15.62
C GLU A 258 8.51 3.77 -14.62
N LEU A 259 8.28 4.47 -13.51
CA LEU A 259 7.27 4.08 -12.53
C LEU A 259 5.88 4.13 -13.14
N GLY A 260 5.58 5.19 -13.90
CA GLY A 260 4.31 5.38 -14.59
C GLY A 260 4.04 4.25 -15.58
N CYS A 261 5.05 3.87 -16.38
CA CYS A 261 4.97 2.76 -17.33
C CYS A 261 4.74 1.42 -16.64
N THR A 262 5.44 1.16 -15.54
CA THR A 262 5.34 -0.13 -14.83
C THR A 262 4.03 -0.28 -14.07
N THR A 263 3.50 0.83 -13.52
CA THR A 263 2.33 0.81 -12.62
C THR A 263 1.04 1.29 -13.28
N GLY A 264 1.08 1.65 -14.57
CA GLY A 264 -0.06 2.20 -15.30
C GLY A 264 -0.52 3.57 -14.77
N GLY A 265 0.39 4.35 -14.18
CA GLY A 265 0.09 5.65 -13.58
C GLY A 265 -0.64 5.59 -12.22
N ALA A 266 -0.56 4.45 -11.50
CA ALA A 266 -1.24 4.29 -10.21
C ALA A 266 -0.62 5.09 -9.05
N TYR A 267 0.57 5.66 -9.25
CA TYR A 267 1.32 6.40 -8.24
C TYR A 267 1.94 7.67 -8.81
N ASP A 268 1.77 8.78 -8.11
CA ASP A 268 2.52 10.01 -8.35
C ASP A 268 3.82 9.96 -7.53
N LEU A 269 4.95 9.84 -8.23
CA LEU A 269 6.27 10.04 -7.64
C LEU A 269 6.54 11.54 -7.54
N ARG A 270 6.57 12.03 -6.30
CA ARG A 270 6.74 13.44 -5.96
C ARG A 270 8.20 13.83 -6.16
N ASP A 271 9.00 13.75 -5.11
CA ASP A 271 10.42 14.10 -5.14
C ASP A 271 11.22 13.14 -4.26
N ILE A 272 12.54 13.29 -4.27
CA ILE A 272 13.46 12.47 -3.49
C ILE A 272 14.31 13.29 -2.53
N GLU A 273 14.70 12.65 -1.44
CA GLU A 273 15.71 13.12 -0.50
C GLU A 273 16.80 12.05 -0.44
N LEU A 274 18.05 12.46 -0.55
CA LEU A 274 19.19 11.57 -0.47
C LEU A 274 20.30 12.17 0.39
N THR A 275 21.20 11.30 0.84
CA THR A 275 22.45 11.69 1.50
C THR A 275 23.58 11.62 0.50
N VAL A 276 24.35 12.71 0.42
CA VAL A 276 25.45 12.89 -0.52
C VAL A 276 26.72 13.16 0.27
N SER A 277 27.73 12.32 0.11
CA SER A 277 29.05 12.52 0.71
C SER A 277 29.95 13.35 -0.22
N GLY A 278 30.70 14.30 0.33
CA GLY A 278 31.67 15.07 -0.44
C GLY A 278 32.37 16.16 0.38
N THR A 279 33.27 16.88 -0.27
CA THR A 279 33.89 18.07 0.33
C THR A 279 33.01 19.28 0.03
N VAL A 280 32.56 19.98 1.07
CA VAL A 280 31.77 21.21 0.91
C VAL A 280 32.67 22.42 1.04
N THR A 281 32.59 23.32 0.07
CA THR A 281 33.35 24.57 -0.01
C THR A 281 32.44 25.79 -0.09
N LYS A 282 32.96 26.94 0.35
CA LYS A 282 32.34 28.24 0.14
C LYS A 282 32.80 28.80 -1.21
N SER A 283 31.84 29.11 -2.06
CA SER A 283 32.05 29.85 -3.30
C SER A 283 31.40 31.23 -3.17
N GLN A 284 32.11 32.28 -3.58
CA GLN A 284 31.60 33.64 -3.55
C GLN A 284 31.44 34.14 -4.98
N VAL A 285 30.20 34.39 -5.39
CA VAL A 285 29.84 34.92 -6.70
C VAL A 285 28.93 36.13 -6.47
N ASP A 286 29.25 37.29 -7.05
CA ASP A 286 28.44 38.51 -6.96
C ASP A 286 28.02 38.91 -5.53
N ASP A 287 28.96 38.88 -4.58
CA ASP A 287 28.75 39.15 -3.15
C ASP A 287 27.77 38.21 -2.41
N GLN A 288 27.33 37.14 -3.06
CA GLN A 288 26.57 36.06 -2.43
C GLN A 288 27.49 34.87 -2.15
N VAL A 289 27.36 34.33 -0.93
CA VAL A 289 28.06 33.10 -0.53
C VAL A 289 27.18 31.92 -0.86
N HIS A 290 27.66 31.07 -1.75
CA HIS A 290 27.07 29.79 -2.11
C HIS A 290 27.91 28.65 -1.51
N LEU A 291 27.25 27.55 -1.20
CA LEU A 291 27.90 26.33 -0.77
C LEU A 291 27.87 25.32 -1.91
N ILE A 292 29.02 24.75 -2.24
CA ILE A 292 29.15 23.76 -3.30
C ILE A 292 29.66 22.47 -2.69
N LEU A 293 29.01 21.36 -3.01
CA LEU A 293 29.49 20.03 -2.71
C LEU A 293 30.22 19.47 -3.93
N SER A 294 31.47 19.05 -3.73
CA SER A 294 32.35 18.56 -4.79
C SER A 294 31.76 17.36 -5.55
N GLY A 295 31.84 17.40 -6.87
CA GLY A 295 31.49 16.28 -7.73
C GLY A 295 32.48 15.12 -7.61
N THR A 296 32.08 13.98 -8.17
CA THR A 296 32.91 12.79 -8.37
C THR A 296 32.91 12.46 -9.88
N PRO A 297 33.72 11.49 -10.36
CA PRO A 297 33.63 11.05 -11.75
C PRO A 297 32.24 10.53 -12.16
N ALA A 298 31.44 10.04 -11.20
CA ALA A 298 30.09 9.53 -11.42
C ALA A 298 28.99 10.57 -11.17
N ARG A 299 29.33 11.72 -10.56
CA ARG A 299 28.36 12.68 -10.04
C ARG A 299 28.81 14.13 -10.26
N PRO A 300 28.00 15.01 -10.88
CA PRO A 300 28.37 16.41 -11.02
C PRO A 300 28.47 17.11 -9.65
N GLU A 301 29.01 18.33 -9.63
CA GLU A 301 28.96 19.21 -8.45
C GLU A 301 27.51 19.58 -8.11
N LEU A 302 27.20 19.72 -6.82
CA LEU A 302 25.89 20.15 -6.35
C LEU A 302 25.97 21.51 -5.69
N LEU A 303 25.02 22.39 -6.05
CA LEU A 303 24.76 23.59 -5.28
C LEU A 303 23.96 23.22 -4.03
N LEU A 304 24.34 23.74 -2.87
CA LEU A 304 23.58 23.57 -1.65
C LEU A 304 22.73 24.81 -1.40
N ALA A 305 21.46 24.59 -1.02
CA ALA A 305 20.48 25.63 -0.79
C ALA A 305 19.75 25.47 0.55
N PRO A 306 19.10 26.54 1.05
CA PRO A 306 18.30 26.46 2.27
C PRO A 306 17.07 25.55 2.12
N PHE A 307 16.82 24.71 3.12
CA PHE A 307 15.58 23.95 3.22
C PHE A 307 14.37 24.86 3.45
N LYS A 308 13.26 24.56 2.79
CA LYS A 308 12.02 25.34 2.84
C LYS A 308 10.86 24.43 3.22
N GLU A 309 9.72 25.01 3.57
CA GLU A 309 8.46 24.27 3.73
C GLU A 309 8.10 23.45 2.49
N SER A 310 8.37 24.01 1.31
CA SER A 310 8.16 23.33 0.04
C SER A 310 9.09 22.14 -0.16
N SER A 311 10.19 22.03 0.59
CA SER A 311 11.21 20.98 0.47
C SER A 311 10.81 19.70 1.20
N VAL A 312 9.83 19.74 2.09
CA VAL A 312 9.36 18.57 2.86
C VAL A 312 8.75 17.52 1.93
N LEU A 313 9.16 16.25 2.12
CA LEU A 313 8.60 15.10 1.41
C LEU A 313 7.50 14.42 2.21
N GLU A 314 7.55 14.45 3.52
CA GLU A 314 6.60 13.76 4.36
C GLU A 314 5.22 14.42 4.25
N ARG A 315 4.19 13.61 3.97
CA ARG A 315 2.81 14.06 3.83
C ARG A 315 1.93 13.33 4.83
N ASP A 316 1.11 14.07 5.55
CA ASP A 316 0.10 13.45 6.42
C ASP A 316 -1.03 12.89 5.54
N HIS A 317 -1.19 11.57 5.57
CA HIS A 317 -2.21 10.90 4.77
C HIS A 317 -3.64 11.31 5.17
N LYS A 318 -3.92 11.53 6.46
CA LYS A 318 -5.25 11.90 6.96
C LYS A 318 -5.60 13.34 6.60
N ALA A 319 -4.66 14.27 6.79
CA ALA A 319 -4.83 15.68 6.48
C ALA A 319 -4.68 15.97 4.98
N ARG A 320 -4.12 15.03 4.21
CA ARG A 320 -3.80 15.18 2.78
C ARG A 320 -2.95 16.44 2.51
N ALA A 321 -2.06 16.79 3.42
CA ALA A 321 -1.21 17.97 3.34
C ALA A 321 0.25 17.62 3.68
N LEU A 322 1.20 18.41 3.16
CA LEU A 322 2.60 18.30 3.56
C LEU A 322 2.72 18.55 5.06
N LYS A 323 3.65 17.83 5.71
CA LYS A 323 4.00 18.13 7.10
C LYS A 323 4.76 19.46 7.16
N PRO A 324 4.63 20.22 8.25
CA PRO A 324 5.45 21.41 8.45
C PRO A 324 6.92 21.01 8.61
N ALA A 325 7.82 21.83 8.08
CA ALA A 325 9.24 21.69 8.31
C ALA A 325 9.57 21.94 9.80
N ALA A 326 10.53 21.22 10.34
CA ALA A 326 11.01 21.47 11.69
C ALA A 326 12.03 22.63 11.71
N ASP A 327 12.09 23.39 12.81
CA ASP A 327 12.99 24.56 12.94
C ASP A 327 14.46 24.22 12.70
N HIS A 328 14.90 23.02 13.09
CA HIS A 328 16.27 22.56 12.87
C HIS A 328 16.55 22.27 11.38
N GLU A 329 15.54 21.91 10.59
CA GLU A 329 15.67 21.68 9.15
C GLU A 329 15.80 23.01 8.42
N LEU A 330 14.96 24.00 8.78
CA LEU A 330 15.01 25.36 8.23
C LEU A 330 16.32 26.10 8.55
N SER A 331 16.94 25.79 9.68
CA SER A 331 18.22 26.39 10.12
C SER A 331 19.46 25.58 9.76
N ALA A 332 19.32 24.41 9.13
CA ALA A 332 20.43 23.51 8.82
C ALA A 332 21.46 24.16 7.87
N TYR A 333 21.00 24.83 6.82
CA TYR A 333 21.88 25.53 5.88
C TYR A 333 22.70 26.65 6.53
N ALA A 334 22.07 27.46 7.38
CA ALA A 334 22.77 28.52 8.12
C ALA A 334 23.81 27.94 9.09
N SER A 335 23.48 26.82 9.74
CA SER A 335 24.40 26.09 10.62
C SER A 335 25.59 25.51 9.85
N LEU A 336 25.34 24.99 8.65
CA LEU A 336 26.38 24.49 7.75
C LEU A 336 27.33 25.63 7.31
N LEU A 337 26.75 26.77 6.92
CA LEU A 337 27.52 27.96 6.53
C LEU A 337 28.41 28.48 7.67
N ALA A 338 27.91 28.44 8.91
CA ALA A 338 28.65 28.85 10.10
C ALA A 338 29.76 27.86 10.48
N THR A 339 29.59 26.57 10.17
CA THR A 339 30.57 25.51 10.46
C THR A 339 31.83 25.63 9.61
N LEU A 340 31.69 26.09 8.37
CA LEU A 340 32.82 26.28 7.46
C LEU A 340 33.56 27.59 7.82
N ALA A 341 34.83 27.53 8.21
CA ALA A 341 35.62 28.73 8.47
C ALA A 341 35.90 29.49 7.16
N SER A 342 36.05 30.82 7.24
CA SER A 342 36.44 31.64 6.09
C SER A 342 37.87 31.29 5.64
N GLY A 343 38.01 30.71 4.45
CA GLY A 343 39.31 30.36 3.85
C GLY A 343 39.76 28.90 4.02
N ASP A 344 38.92 28.01 4.57
CA ASP A 344 39.23 26.58 4.61
C ASP A 344 39.13 25.93 3.22
N PRO A 345 39.95 24.90 2.91
CA PRO A 345 39.92 24.18 1.64
C PRO A 345 38.64 23.33 1.44
N GLY A 346 37.69 23.40 2.37
CA GLY A 346 36.46 22.63 2.43
C GLY A 346 36.53 21.50 3.46
N MET A 347 35.36 21.03 3.90
CA MET A 347 35.24 19.98 4.91
C MET A 347 34.47 18.79 4.33
N LYS A 348 34.93 17.56 4.62
CA LYS A 348 34.21 16.35 4.22
C LYS A 348 32.99 16.14 5.12
N MET A 349 31.86 15.85 4.50
CA MET A 349 30.61 15.66 5.20
C MET A 349 29.61 14.84 4.39
N ASP A 350 28.68 14.24 5.10
CA ASP A 350 27.42 13.73 4.55
C ASP A 350 26.38 14.85 4.62
N VAL A 351 25.77 15.19 3.49
CA VAL A 351 24.71 16.19 3.41
C VAL A 351 23.43 15.51 2.99
N THR A 352 22.39 15.59 3.81
CA THR A 352 21.06 15.06 3.49
C THR A 352 20.13 16.20 3.11
N GLY A 353 19.42 16.03 1.99
CA GLY A 353 18.52 17.06 1.52
C GLY A 353 17.65 16.62 0.36
N ARG A 354 16.68 17.47 0.01
CA ARG A 354 15.83 17.25 -1.16
C ARG A 354 16.60 17.63 -2.42
N LEU A 355 16.56 16.75 -3.42
CA LEU A 355 17.22 16.98 -4.70
C LEU A 355 16.31 17.74 -5.67
N HIS A 356 16.86 18.76 -6.30
CA HIS A 356 16.27 19.51 -7.39
C HIS A 356 17.19 19.46 -8.60
N LYS A 357 16.59 19.24 -9.77
CA LYS A 357 17.27 19.35 -11.07
C LYS A 357 16.85 20.66 -11.73
N HIS A 358 17.82 21.48 -12.13
CA HIS A 358 17.61 22.75 -12.82
C HIS A 358 17.71 22.58 -14.34
N ALA A 359 17.11 23.52 -15.09
CA ALA A 359 17.28 23.59 -16.54
C ALA A 359 18.78 23.79 -16.86
N GLY A 360 19.38 22.87 -17.63
CA GLY A 360 20.82 22.88 -17.95
C GLY A 360 21.66 21.82 -17.24
N ASN A 361 21.04 20.78 -16.65
CA ASN A 361 21.71 19.64 -16.01
C ASN A 361 22.45 19.96 -14.68
N GLY A 362 22.18 21.13 -14.10
CA GLY A 362 22.65 21.49 -12.76
C GLY A 362 21.77 20.88 -11.67
N TYR A 363 22.37 20.51 -10.55
CA TYR A 363 21.66 19.97 -9.40
C TYR A 363 21.79 20.88 -8.19
N GLU A 364 20.71 21.01 -7.45
CA GLU A 364 20.63 21.72 -6.18
C GLU A 364 20.10 20.78 -5.10
N LEU A 365 20.65 20.89 -3.89
CA LEU A 365 20.25 20.10 -2.74
C LEU A 365 19.80 21.05 -1.62
N ASP A 366 18.51 21.01 -1.29
CA ASP A 366 17.95 21.74 -0.16
C ASP A 366 18.41 21.05 1.13
N VAL A 367 19.33 21.66 1.86
CA VAL A 367 20.04 21.05 3.00
C VAL A 367 19.13 20.93 4.21
N ARG A 368 18.69 19.71 4.51
CA ARG A 368 17.86 19.39 5.68
C ARG A 368 18.70 19.10 6.92
N LYS A 369 19.83 18.39 6.75
CA LYS A 369 20.80 18.08 7.81
C LYS A 369 22.16 17.73 7.20
N PHE A 370 23.20 17.73 8.03
CA PHE A 370 24.54 17.34 7.63
C PHE A 370 25.30 16.71 8.81
N ASP A 371 26.23 15.83 8.50
CA ASP A 371 27.10 15.14 9.45
C ASP A 371 28.55 15.29 8.98
N VAL A 372 29.43 15.81 9.85
CA VAL A 372 30.85 15.98 9.53
C VAL A 372 31.56 14.63 9.56
N LEU A 373 32.29 14.30 8.50
CA LEU A 373 33.05 13.06 8.41
C LEU A 373 34.46 13.29 8.97
N ASP A 374 34.77 12.62 10.07
CA ASP A 374 36.07 12.72 10.73
C ASP A 374 37.01 11.61 10.22
N ASP A 375 38.13 11.95 9.58
CA ASP A 375 39.09 10.98 9.01
C ASP A 375 39.66 10.02 10.10
N ALA A 376 39.56 10.37 11.39
CA ALA A 376 40.00 9.56 12.52
C ALA A 376 39.04 8.39 12.86
N ALA A 377 37.76 8.47 12.49
CA ALA A 377 36.76 7.46 12.84
C ALA A 377 36.83 6.21 11.92
N ASP A 378 37.22 6.37 10.65
CA ASP A 378 37.38 5.22 9.75
C ASP A 378 38.61 4.35 10.10
N ALA A 379 39.60 4.91 10.79
CA ALA A 379 40.82 4.20 11.21
C ALA A 379 40.59 3.22 12.39
N TRP A 380 39.52 3.39 13.19
CA TRP A 380 39.23 2.47 14.30
C TRP A 380 38.42 1.24 13.85
N TYR A 381 37.46 1.41 12.93
CA TYR A 381 36.69 0.31 12.35
C TYR A 381 37.53 -0.59 11.45
N SER A 382 38.43 -0.01 10.64
CA SER A 382 39.34 -0.78 9.78
C SER A 382 40.40 -1.56 10.57
N ARG A 383 40.80 -1.09 11.76
CA ARG A 383 41.67 -1.86 12.68
C ARG A 383 40.96 -3.03 13.36
N LEU A 384 39.66 -2.92 13.65
CA LEU A 384 38.90 -4.05 14.20
C LEU A 384 38.64 -5.14 13.16
N ALA A 385 38.35 -4.79 11.90
CA ALA A 385 38.13 -5.78 10.84
C ALA A 385 39.36 -6.67 10.57
N VAL A 386 40.58 -6.12 10.73
CA VAL A 386 41.83 -6.90 10.59
C VAL A 386 42.10 -7.80 11.80
N ILE A 387 41.65 -7.42 13.00
CA ILE A 387 41.87 -8.23 14.22
C ILE A 387 40.95 -9.47 14.25
N VAL A 388 39.76 -9.42 13.66
CA VAL A 388 38.83 -10.57 13.64
C VAL A 388 39.26 -11.65 12.62
N ASP A 389 40.01 -11.30 11.58
CA ASP A 389 40.45 -12.26 10.55
C ASP A 389 41.70 -13.07 10.99
N GLU A 390 42.63 -12.48 11.73
CA GLU A 390 43.82 -13.20 12.21
C GLU A 390 43.56 -14.15 13.39
N THR A 391 42.46 -14.01 14.13
CA THR A 391 42.16 -14.91 15.26
C THR A 391 41.43 -16.21 14.87
N ILE A 392 40.94 -16.32 13.62
CA ILE A 392 40.19 -17.50 13.15
C ILE A 392 41.07 -18.51 12.38
N LEU A 393 42.31 -18.14 12.01
CA LEU A 393 43.24 -19.02 11.29
C LEU A 393 44.29 -19.74 12.17
N MET A 394 44.24 -19.58 13.50
CA MET A 394 45.06 -20.36 14.44
C MET A 394 44.23 -20.91 15.60
N LYS A 395 43.44 -21.95 15.35
CA LYS A 395 43.07 -22.96 16.36
C LYS A 395 42.55 -24.24 15.74
#